data_AF-A0A644YUH3-F1
#
_entry.id   AF-A0A644YUH3-F1
#
_cell.length_a   1.000
_cell.length_b   1.000
_cell.length_c   1.000
_cell.angle_alpha   90.00
_cell.angle_beta   90.00
_cell.angle_gamma   90.00
#
_symmetry.space_group_name_H-M   'P 1'
#
loop_
_entity.id
_entity.type
_entity.pdbx_description
1 polymer ?
#
loop_
_entity_poly.entity_id
_entity_poly.type
_entity_poly.pdbx_seq_one_letter_code
_entity_poly.pdbx_strand_id
1 'polypeptide(L)'
;MRLEREEIDDAAAAARAQQRASRDEKLGTVHAVQAPEPEIITVTKPSTDQFAGALTLFLVRLALAAFAAIIGWQSLVDRQATIDALSYVGLDATLAGSAAWGVSILLIVVAVFLVVGLGTRVFAAVLLAGAVGFMAFFRFGPFSPFLEGHFGFYGDRDVLLGVLSLVPLLMGGGGFSIDAHLRHRRQKAKQAN
;
A
#
# COMPACT_ATOMS: atom_id res chain seq x y z
N MET A 1 -55.30 -38.99 53.64
CA MET A 1 -55.31 -38.59 52.21
C MET A 1 -54.56 -37.29 51.90
N ARG A 2 -54.91 -36.10 52.43
CA ARG A 2 -54.11 -34.87 52.18
C ARG A 2 -52.86 -34.76 53.07
N LEU A 3 -53.00 -35.01 54.37
CA LEU A 3 -51.89 -34.97 55.34
C LEU A 3 -50.80 -36.00 55.01
N GLU A 4 -51.17 -37.22 54.60
CA GLU A 4 -50.21 -38.25 54.17
C GLU A 4 -49.45 -37.87 52.89
N ARG A 5 -50.03 -37.04 52.01
CA ARG A 5 -49.33 -36.55 50.80
C ARG A 5 -48.31 -35.48 51.13
N GLU A 6 -48.63 -34.59 52.07
CA GLU A 6 -47.70 -33.57 52.56
C GLU A 6 -46.50 -34.21 53.26
N GLU A 7 -46.72 -35.23 54.09
CA GLU A 7 -45.62 -35.96 54.74
C GLU A 7 -44.72 -36.71 53.74
N ILE A 8 -45.29 -37.28 52.68
CA ILE A 8 -44.52 -37.95 51.62
C ILE A 8 -43.72 -36.93 50.78
N ASP A 9 -44.31 -35.77 50.48
CA ASP A 9 -43.64 -34.70 49.73
C ASP A 9 -42.50 -34.06 50.54
N ASP A 10 -42.69 -33.88 51.85
CA ASP A 10 -41.67 -33.39 52.78
C ASP A 10 -40.53 -34.41 52.97
N ALA A 11 -40.86 -35.69 53.11
CA ALA A 11 -39.87 -36.76 53.16
C ALA A 11 -39.06 -36.86 51.84
N ALA A 12 -39.73 -36.69 50.69
CA ALA A 12 -39.08 -36.65 49.39
C ALA A 12 -38.23 -35.38 49.17
N ALA A 13 -38.61 -34.25 49.78
CA ALA A 13 -37.81 -33.04 49.78
C ALA A 13 -36.54 -33.19 50.65
N ALA A 14 -36.66 -33.81 51.83
CA ALA A 14 -35.54 -34.10 52.72
C ALA A 14 -34.54 -35.07 52.08
N ALA A 15 -35.02 -36.12 51.40
CA ALA A 15 -34.16 -37.06 50.68
C ALA A 15 -33.38 -36.38 49.54
N ARG A 16 -34.03 -35.48 48.78
CA ARG A 16 -33.37 -34.69 47.72
C ARG A 16 -32.33 -33.72 48.29
N ALA A 17 -32.58 -33.14 49.47
CA ALA A 17 -31.63 -32.27 50.15
C ALA A 17 -30.38 -33.05 50.60
N GLN A 18 -30.55 -34.25 51.15
CA GLN A 18 -29.43 -35.13 51.54
C GLN A 18 -28.63 -35.63 50.33
N GLN A 19 -29.29 -35.95 49.22
CA GLN A 19 -28.60 -36.29 47.96
C GLN A 19 -27.81 -35.12 47.40
N ARG A 20 -28.31 -33.88 47.50
CA ARG A 20 -27.55 -32.68 47.09
C ARG A 20 -26.34 -32.46 47.98
N ALA A 21 -26.49 -32.58 49.30
CA ALA A 21 -25.39 -32.42 50.26
C ALA A 21 -24.29 -33.46 50.07
N SER A 22 -24.65 -34.75 49.93
CA SER A 22 -23.68 -35.83 49.67
C SER A 22 -23.04 -35.75 48.29
N ARG A 23 -23.74 -35.17 47.30
CA ARG A 23 -23.18 -34.89 45.97
C ARG A 23 -22.15 -33.75 46.04
N ASP A 24 -22.45 -32.68 46.76
CA ASP A 24 -21.52 -31.55 46.95
C ASP A 24 -20.29 -31.97 47.77
N GLU A 25 -20.46 -32.82 48.78
CA GLU A 25 -19.35 -33.38 49.58
C GLU A 25 -18.43 -34.28 48.73
N LYS A 26 -18.98 -35.04 47.78
CA LYS A 26 -18.23 -35.91 46.87
C LYS A 26 -17.59 -35.18 45.68
N LEU A 27 -18.18 -34.08 45.22
CA LEU A 27 -17.66 -33.38 44.04
C LEU A 27 -16.38 -32.59 44.32
N GLY A 28 -16.06 -32.32 45.58
CA GLY A 28 -14.90 -31.53 45.97
C GLY A 28 -14.99 -30.09 45.40
N THR A 29 -14.33 -29.16 46.05
CA THR A 29 -14.20 -27.80 45.52
C THR A 29 -13.31 -27.83 44.28
N VAL A 30 -13.90 -27.91 43.09
CA VAL A 30 -13.18 -27.63 41.84
C VAL A 30 -12.80 -26.16 41.90
N HIS A 31 -11.54 -25.87 42.26
CA HIS A 31 -10.98 -24.56 42.04
C HIS A 31 -11.08 -24.28 40.55
N ALA A 32 -11.93 -23.31 40.19
CA ALA A 32 -11.97 -22.78 38.84
C ALA A 32 -10.56 -22.29 38.54
N VAL A 33 -9.83 -23.04 37.73
CA VAL A 33 -8.59 -22.55 37.11
C VAL A 33 -9.02 -21.28 36.39
N GLN A 34 -8.48 -20.13 36.82
CA GLN A 34 -8.72 -18.87 36.14
C GLN A 34 -8.46 -19.11 34.66
N ALA A 35 -9.51 -18.99 33.84
CA ALA A 35 -9.34 -19.06 32.40
C ALA A 35 -8.27 -18.03 32.03
N PRO A 36 -7.23 -18.40 31.27
CA PRO A 36 -6.18 -17.46 30.91
C PRO A 36 -6.86 -16.23 30.30
N GLU A 37 -6.53 -15.06 30.86
CA GLU A 37 -7.07 -13.79 30.43
C GLU A 37 -6.88 -13.68 28.91
N PRO A 38 -7.93 -13.40 28.12
CA PRO A 38 -7.83 -13.46 26.67
C PRO A 38 -6.72 -12.52 26.22
N GLU A 39 -5.67 -13.08 25.59
CA GLU A 39 -4.59 -12.27 25.01
C GLU A 39 -5.22 -11.24 24.08
N ILE A 40 -5.12 -9.96 24.46
CA ILE A 40 -5.57 -8.85 23.63
C ILE A 40 -4.59 -8.76 22.47
N ILE A 41 -4.91 -9.42 21.35
CA ILE A 41 -4.13 -9.31 20.12
C ILE A 41 -4.33 -7.88 19.58
N THR A 42 -3.43 -6.96 19.94
CA THR A 42 -3.42 -5.62 19.37
C THR A 42 -2.92 -5.72 17.93
N VAL A 43 -3.85 -5.73 16.97
CA VAL A 43 -3.50 -5.65 15.54
C VAL A 43 -3.00 -4.24 15.25
N THR A 44 -1.68 -4.04 15.28
CA THR A 44 -1.07 -2.76 14.92
C THR A 44 -1.10 -2.59 13.40
N LYS A 45 -1.78 -1.53 12.93
CA LYS A 45 -1.78 -1.18 11.51
C LYS A 45 -0.42 -0.58 11.13
N PRO A 46 0.16 -0.95 9.98
CA PRO A 46 1.39 -0.33 9.48
C PRO A 46 1.24 1.20 9.38
N SER A 47 2.30 1.95 9.72
CA SER A 47 2.27 3.43 9.71
C SER A 47 1.94 4.00 8.32
N THR A 48 2.33 3.32 7.25
CA THR A 48 2.00 3.67 5.85
C THR A 48 0.51 3.53 5.51
N ASP A 49 -0.23 2.74 6.28
CA ASP A 49 -1.66 2.48 6.07
C ASP A 49 -2.53 3.37 6.99
N GLN A 50 -1.92 4.09 7.93
CA GLN A 50 -2.60 5.11 8.73
C GLN A 50 -2.90 6.34 7.88
N PHE A 51 -3.91 7.13 8.25
CA PHE A 51 -4.41 8.24 7.44
C PHE A 51 -3.32 9.21 6.98
N ALA A 52 -2.46 9.67 7.88
CA ALA A 52 -1.38 10.61 7.54
C ALA A 52 -0.38 9.99 6.56
N GLY A 53 0.10 8.77 6.83
CA GLY A 53 1.02 8.05 5.92
C GLY A 53 0.39 7.76 4.56
N ALA A 54 -0.87 7.34 4.54
CA ALA A 54 -1.62 7.07 3.32
C ALA A 54 -1.86 8.35 2.50
N LEU A 55 -2.18 9.48 3.15
CA LEU A 55 -2.36 10.77 2.50
C LEU A 55 -1.05 11.28 1.92
N THR A 56 0.06 11.24 2.67
CA THR A 56 1.37 11.65 2.17
C THR A 56 1.78 10.84 0.95
N LEU A 57 1.69 9.51 1.02
CA LEU A 57 2.01 8.64 -0.11
C LEU A 57 1.08 8.87 -1.31
N PHE A 58 -0.19 9.17 -1.08
CA PHE A 58 -1.12 9.54 -2.13
C PHE A 58 -0.75 10.86 -2.81
N LEU A 59 -0.43 11.90 -2.04
CA LEU A 59 -0.02 13.20 -2.60
C LEU A 59 1.27 13.10 -3.40
N VAL A 60 2.25 12.33 -2.92
CA VAL A 60 3.48 12.05 -3.68
C VAL A 60 3.16 11.38 -5.01
N ARG A 61 2.30 10.35 -5.01
CA ARG A 61 1.85 9.69 -6.24
C ARG A 61 1.11 10.65 -7.16
N LEU A 62 0.25 11.50 -6.62
CA LEU A 62 -0.51 12.47 -7.40
C LEU A 62 0.41 13.49 -8.07
N ALA A 63 1.43 13.98 -7.37
CA ALA A 63 2.44 14.88 -7.93
C ALA A 63 3.24 14.22 -9.06
N LEU A 64 3.72 12.99 -8.84
CA LEU A 64 4.43 12.22 -9.86
C LEU A 64 3.53 11.92 -11.08
N ALA A 65 2.27 11.55 -10.84
CA ALA A 65 1.30 11.29 -11.88
C ALA A 65 0.98 12.55 -12.69
N ALA A 66 0.80 13.70 -12.04
CA ALA A 66 0.58 14.96 -12.71
C ALA A 66 1.76 15.32 -13.62
N PHE A 67 2.99 15.15 -13.13
CA PHE A 67 4.20 15.38 -13.93
C PHE A 67 4.27 14.44 -15.13
N ALA A 68 4.07 13.13 -14.91
CA ALA A 68 4.05 12.13 -15.98
C ALA A 68 2.94 12.41 -17.01
N ALA A 69 1.75 12.84 -16.56
CA ALA A 69 0.64 13.18 -17.44
C ALA A 69 0.94 14.41 -18.30
N ILE A 70 1.54 15.46 -17.71
CA ILE A 70 1.92 16.67 -18.45
C ILE A 70 2.95 16.33 -19.53
N ILE A 71 4.02 15.61 -19.18
CA ILE A 71 5.05 15.23 -20.15
C ILE A 71 4.47 14.27 -21.20
N GLY A 72 3.72 13.26 -20.80
CA GLY A 72 3.09 12.31 -21.73
C GLY A 72 2.10 12.99 -22.68
N TRP A 73 1.38 14.01 -22.21
CA TRP A 73 0.51 14.81 -23.06
C TRP A 73 1.31 15.67 -24.04
N GLN A 74 2.35 16.35 -23.55
CA GLN A 74 3.23 17.16 -24.40
C GLN A 74 3.91 16.30 -25.47
N SER A 75 4.36 15.10 -25.14
CA SER A 75 4.99 14.19 -26.11
C SER A 75 4.02 13.62 -27.15
N LEU A 76 2.71 13.57 -26.84
CA LEU A 76 1.66 13.24 -27.80
C LEU A 76 1.38 14.39 -28.77
N VAL A 77 1.29 15.62 -28.26
CA VAL A 77 0.95 16.81 -29.04
C VAL A 77 2.13 17.28 -29.88
N ASP A 78 3.31 17.39 -29.27
CA ASP A 78 4.56 17.73 -29.94
C ASP A 78 5.42 16.49 -30.13
N ARG A 79 4.92 15.60 -31.01
CA ARG A 79 5.61 14.34 -31.27
C ARG A 79 6.98 14.54 -31.89
N GLN A 80 7.15 15.56 -32.73
CA GLN A 80 8.41 15.75 -33.45
C GLN A 80 9.55 16.03 -32.46
N ALA A 81 9.31 16.88 -31.46
CA ALA A 81 10.28 17.11 -30.39
C ALA A 81 10.67 15.81 -29.66
N THR A 82 9.74 14.88 -29.48
CA THR A 82 10.01 13.57 -28.87
C THR A 82 10.86 12.68 -29.78
N ILE A 83 10.56 12.65 -31.08
CA ILE A 83 11.34 11.89 -32.08
C ILE A 83 12.76 12.44 -32.17
N ASP A 84 12.92 13.76 -32.19
CA ASP A 84 14.22 14.43 -32.26
C ASP A 84 15.05 14.15 -31.01
N ALA A 85 14.42 14.19 -29.82
CA ALA A 85 15.07 13.82 -28.57
C ALA A 85 15.53 12.34 -28.59
N LEU A 86 14.68 11.42 -29.04
CA LEU A 86 15.06 10.00 -29.14
C LEU A 86 16.19 9.77 -30.15
N SER A 87 16.17 10.49 -31.28
CA SER A 87 17.21 10.42 -32.30
C SER A 87 18.54 10.97 -31.77
N TYR A 88 18.50 12.01 -30.92
CA TYR A 88 19.69 12.55 -30.24
C TYR A 88 20.38 11.51 -29.34
N VAL A 89 19.62 10.59 -28.74
CA VAL A 89 20.15 9.48 -27.92
C VAL A 89 20.77 8.37 -28.78
N GLY A 90 20.67 8.47 -30.11
CA GLY A 90 21.25 7.51 -31.06
C GLY A 90 20.28 6.46 -31.58
N LEU A 91 18.96 6.66 -31.40
CA LEU A 91 17.95 5.83 -32.05
C LEU A 91 17.86 6.17 -33.54
N ASP A 92 17.78 5.15 -34.39
CA ASP A 92 17.48 5.35 -35.81
C ASP A 92 16.10 6.01 -36.01
N ALA A 93 15.94 6.79 -37.08
CA ALA A 93 14.73 7.58 -37.33
C ALA A 93 13.46 6.71 -37.37
N THR A 94 13.55 5.48 -37.88
CA THR A 94 12.42 4.55 -37.94
C THR A 94 12.02 4.04 -36.54
N LEU A 95 13.00 3.72 -35.70
CA LEU A 95 12.79 3.28 -34.32
C LEU A 95 12.36 4.44 -33.43
N ALA A 96 12.90 5.65 -33.63
CA ALA A 96 12.54 6.85 -32.87
C ALA A 96 11.06 7.20 -33.04
N GLY A 97 10.52 7.09 -34.27
CA GLY A 97 9.10 7.33 -34.55
C GLY A 97 8.15 6.38 -33.79
N SER A 98 8.47 5.08 -33.78
CA SER A 98 7.67 4.07 -33.06
C SER A 98 7.85 4.17 -31.55
N ALA A 99 9.08 4.41 -31.07
CA ALA A 99 9.39 4.57 -29.67
C ALA A 99 8.76 5.86 -29.08
N ALA A 100 8.65 6.94 -29.86
CA ALA A 100 7.98 8.17 -29.41
C ALA A 100 6.52 7.91 -29.02
N TRP A 101 5.79 7.09 -29.80
CA TRP A 101 4.45 6.63 -29.42
C TRP A 101 4.48 5.81 -28.12
N GLY A 102 5.39 4.84 -28.04
CA GLY A 102 5.53 3.95 -26.89
C GLY A 102 5.78 4.72 -25.60
N VAL A 103 6.75 5.64 -25.60
CA VAL A 103 7.08 6.50 -24.45
C VAL A 103 5.91 7.38 -24.06
N SER A 104 5.25 8.00 -25.03
CA SER A 104 4.12 8.89 -24.78
C SER A 104 2.95 8.15 -24.11
N ILE A 105 2.54 7.02 -24.68
CA ILE A 105 1.46 6.20 -24.12
C ILE A 105 1.86 5.66 -22.76
N LEU A 106 3.10 5.19 -22.61
CA LEU A 106 3.62 4.68 -21.36
C LEU A 106 3.54 5.72 -20.24
N LEU A 107 3.88 6.98 -20.51
CA LEU A 107 3.79 8.07 -19.51
C LEU A 107 2.35 8.34 -19.07
N ILE A 108 1.39 8.28 -20.00
CA ILE A 108 -0.03 8.40 -19.65
C ILE A 108 -0.49 7.21 -18.80
N VAL A 109 -0.09 5.99 -19.16
CA VAL A 109 -0.38 4.77 -18.39
C VAL A 109 0.21 4.86 -16.99
N VAL A 110 1.48 5.24 -16.88
CA VAL A 110 2.17 5.49 -15.60
C VAL A 110 1.37 6.47 -14.75
N ALA A 111 0.93 7.60 -15.32
CA ALA A 111 0.15 8.60 -14.59
C ALA A 111 -1.15 8.00 -14.02
N VAL A 112 -1.93 7.32 -14.86
CA VAL A 112 -3.20 6.69 -14.44
C VAL A 112 -2.98 5.66 -13.33
N PHE A 113 -1.99 4.78 -13.50
CA PHE A 113 -1.71 3.72 -12.54
C PHE A 113 -1.18 4.26 -11.21
N LEU A 114 -0.42 5.36 -11.23
CA LEU A 114 0.03 6.03 -10.01
C LEU A 114 -1.10 6.72 -9.26
N VAL A 115 -2.05 7.37 -9.95
CA VAL A 115 -3.25 7.96 -9.31
C VAL A 115 -4.04 6.90 -8.57
N VAL A 116 -4.36 5.81 -9.26
CA VAL A 116 -5.13 4.68 -8.72
C VAL A 116 -4.31 3.90 -7.67
N GLY A 117 -2.98 3.92 -7.77
CA GLY A 117 -2.08 3.17 -6.91
C GLY A 117 -2.09 1.68 -7.21
N LEU A 118 -2.05 1.32 -8.50
CA LEU A 118 -1.93 -0.04 -8.97
C LEU A 118 -0.50 -0.27 -9.50
N GLY A 119 0.19 -1.30 -9.02
CA GLY A 119 1.57 -1.57 -9.44
C GLY A 119 2.52 -0.43 -9.08
N THR A 120 2.25 0.28 -7.97
CA THR A 120 2.88 1.56 -7.62
C THR A 120 4.41 1.50 -7.71
N ARG A 121 5.01 0.43 -7.18
CA ARG A 121 6.47 0.25 -7.18
C ARG A 121 7.05 0.09 -8.58
N VAL A 122 6.34 -0.61 -9.47
CA VAL A 122 6.78 -0.83 -10.85
C VAL A 122 6.76 0.49 -11.61
N PHE A 123 5.66 1.23 -11.55
CA PHE A 123 5.55 2.51 -12.27
C PHE A 123 6.45 3.60 -11.66
N ALA A 124 6.69 3.57 -10.35
CA ALA A 124 7.70 4.41 -9.71
C ALA A 124 9.12 4.06 -10.20
N ALA A 125 9.44 2.78 -10.38
CA ALA A 125 10.72 2.36 -10.95
C ALA A 125 10.87 2.81 -12.41
N VAL A 126 9.80 2.71 -13.21
CA VAL A 126 9.80 3.20 -14.60
C VAL A 126 10.04 4.71 -14.64
N LEU A 127 9.36 5.50 -13.80
CA LEU A 127 9.60 6.94 -13.71
C LEU A 127 11.03 7.27 -13.27
N LEU A 128 11.54 6.56 -12.26
CA LEU A 128 12.91 6.75 -11.79
C LEU A 128 13.92 6.44 -12.91
N ALA A 129 13.76 5.32 -13.61
CA ALA A 129 14.61 4.95 -14.72
C ALA A 129 14.55 5.97 -15.86
N GLY A 130 13.36 6.47 -16.17
CA GLY A 130 13.16 7.55 -17.15
C GLY A 130 13.85 8.85 -16.74
N ALA A 131 13.70 9.27 -15.48
CA ALA A 131 14.34 10.47 -14.95
C ALA A 131 15.87 10.35 -14.98
N VAL A 132 16.42 9.23 -14.48
CA VAL A 132 17.86 8.97 -14.47
C VAL A 132 18.40 8.90 -15.90
N GLY A 133 17.71 8.21 -16.80
CA GLY A 133 18.09 8.15 -18.22
C GLY A 133 18.09 9.54 -18.85
N PHE A 134 17.02 10.32 -18.65
CA PHE A 134 16.92 11.67 -19.18
C PHE A 134 18.07 12.56 -18.67
N MET A 135 18.40 12.47 -17.38
CA MET A 135 19.52 13.20 -16.81
C MET A 135 20.87 12.78 -17.41
N ALA A 136 21.12 11.48 -17.51
CA ALA A 136 22.38 10.94 -18.02
C ALA A 136 22.62 11.34 -19.49
N PHE A 137 21.58 11.28 -20.33
CA PHE A 137 21.71 11.51 -21.77
C PHE A 137 21.50 12.97 -22.21
N PHE A 138 20.63 13.75 -21.56
CA PHE A 138 20.27 15.10 -22.02
C PHE A 138 20.77 16.24 -21.13
N ARG A 139 21.04 15.96 -19.85
CA ARG A 139 21.23 17.02 -18.85
C ARG A 139 22.67 17.14 -18.38
N PHE A 140 23.22 16.05 -17.86
CA PHE A 140 24.52 16.06 -17.20
C PHE A 140 25.65 15.66 -18.15
N GLY A 141 25.45 14.69 -19.05
CA GLY A 141 26.49 14.29 -20.01
C GLY A 141 27.88 14.16 -19.34
N PRO A 142 28.98 14.58 -20.01
CA PRO A 142 30.30 14.67 -19.40
C PRO A 142 30.62 16.05 -18.78
N PHE A 143 29.66 16.99 -18.66
CA PHE A 143 29.92 18.39 -18.32
C PHE A 143 29.41 18.79 -16.92
N SER A 144 29.87 19.95 -16.43
CA SER A 144 29.42 20.51 -15.16
C SER A 144 27.92 20.85 -15.21
N PRO A 145 27.12 20.45 -14.20
CA PRO A 145 25.70 20.77 -14.12
C PRO A 145 25.42 22.23 -13.72
N PHE A 146 26.46 22.99 -13.36
CA PHE A 146 26.37 24.39 -12.99
C PHE A 146 26.69 25.27 -14.20
N LEU A 147 25.71 26.05 -14.63
CA LEU A 147 25.83 27.02 -15.70
C LEU A 147 26.22 28.38 -15.11
N GLU A 148 27.21 29.05 -15.68
CA GLU A 148 27.62 30.39 -15.24
C GLU A 148 26.47 31.39 -15.37
N GLY A 149 26.31 32.26 -14.36
CA GLY A 149 25.25 33.27 -14.34
C GLY A 149 23.84 32.78 -14.01
N HIS A 150 23.65 31.48 -13.74
CA HIS A 150 22.34 30.91 -13.37
C HIS A 150 22.30 30.48 -11.91
N PHE A 151 21.18 30.76 -11.23
CA PHE A 151 20.90 30.24 -9.89
C PHE A 151 20.30 28.83 -9.97
N GLY A 152 20.92 27.87 -9.28
CA GLY A 152 20.54 26.46 -9.30
C GLY A 152 21.44 25.59 -10.18
N PHE A 153 20.99 24.38 -10.51
CA PHE A 153 21.71 23.46 -11.40
C PHE A 153 20.79 22.96 -12.52
N TYR A 154 21.38 22.69 -13.67
CA TYR A 154 20.67 22.24 -14.87
C TYR A 154 20.11 20.83 -14.66
N GLY A 155 18.81 20.68 -14.44
CA GLY A 155 18.22 19.36 -14.10
C GLY A 155 17.70 19.23 -12.68
N ASP A 156 17.65 20.32 -11.93
CA ASP A 156 17.00 20.42 -10.61
C ASP A 156 15.66 19.67 -10.51
N ARG A 157 14.76 19.88 -11.47
CA ARG A 157 13.44 19.25 -11.51
C ARG A 157 13.52 17.74 -11.74
N ASP A 158 14.46 17.30 -12.58
CA ASP A 158 14.64 15.89 -12.95
C ASP A 158 15.25 15.10 -11.79
N VAL A 159 16.19 15.72 -11.04
CA VAL A 159 16.69 15.17 -9.76
C VAL A 159 15.57 15.07 -8.75
N LEU A 160 14.79 16.13 -8.58
CA LEU A 160 13.69 16.13 -7.62
C LEU A 160 12.68 15.04 -7.97
N LEU A 161 12.35 14.88 -9.26
CA LEU A 161 11.47 13.82 -9.74
C LEU A 161 12.05 12.43 -9.45
N GLY A 162 13.34 12.23 -9.71
CA GLY A 162 14.04 10.98 -9.40
C GLY A 162 13.99 10.66 -7.90
N VAL A 163 14.36 11.61 -7.05
CA VAL A 163 14.30 11.47 -5.58
C VAL A 163 12.88 11.20 -5.11
N LEU A 164 11.89 11.93 -5.63
CA LEU A 164 10.49 11.76 -5.27
C LEU A 164 9.95 10.39 -5.71
N SER A 165 10.43 9.84 -6.82
CA SER A 165 10.08 8.50 -7.30
C SER A 165 10.58 7.39 -6.38
N LEU A 166 11.65 7.62 -5.60
CA LEU A 166 12.14 6.64 -4.61
C LEU A 166 11.13 6.39 -3.49
N VAL A 167 10.32 7.37 -3.12
CA VAL A 167 9.34 7.24 -2.04
C VAL A 167 8.31 6.13 -2.32
N PRO A 168 7.53 6.18 -3.42
CA PRO A 168 6.60 5.10 -3.75
C PRO A 168 7.30 3.81 -4.19
N LEU A 169 8.53 3.88 -4.69
CA LEU A 169 9.33 2.70 -5.03
C LEU A 169 9.67 1.87 -3.77
N LEU A 170 10.17 2.53 -2.73
CA LEU A 170 10.61 1.89 -1.49
C LEU A 170 9.44 1.62 -0.53
N MET A 171 8.57 2.61 -0.33
CA MET A 171 7.45 2.51 0.63
C MET A 171 6.20 1.85 0.02
N GLY A 172 5.99 1.95 -1.29
CA GLY A 172 4.76 1.49 -1.97
C GLY A 172 3.66 2.54 -2.05
N GLY A 173 2.43 2.12 -2.35
CA GLY A 173 1.29 3.03 -2.63
C GLY A 173 0.56 3.62 -1.42
N GLY A 174 0.85 3.15 -0.21
CA GLY A 174 0.14 3.55 1.02
C GLY A 174 -1.30 3.04 1.09
N GLY A 175 -1.99 3.31 2.20
CA GLY A 175 -3.34 2.77 2.47
C GLY A 175 -4.43 3.14 1.44
N PHE A 176 -4.28 4.23 0.69
CA PHE A 176 -5.25 4.68 -0.32
C PHE A 176 -5.07 4.03 -1.70
N SER A 177 -4.10 3.14 -1.87
CA SER A 177 -3.83 2.49 -3.16
C SER A 177 -4.68 1.24 -3.38
N ILE A 178 -4.92 0.87 -4.64
CA ILE A 178 -5.48 -0.46 -4.96
C ILE A 178 -4.55 -1.57 -4.47
N ASP A 179 -3.23 -1.37 -4.53
CA ASP A 179 -2.24 -2.33 -4.02
C ASP A 179 -2.49 -2.68 -2.53
N ALA A 180 -2.84 -1.68 -1.69
CA ALA A 180 -3.16 -1.91 -0.28
C ALA A 180 -4.45 -2.71 -0.09
N HIS A 181 -5.49 -2.41 -0.87
CA HIS A 181 -6.75 -3.16 -0.83
C HIS A 181 -6.54 -4.63 -1.22
N LEU A 182 -5.76 -4.89 -2.26
CA LEU A 182 -5.41 -6.26 -2.68
C LEU A 182 -4.59 -6.99 -1.61
N ARG A 183 -3.65 -6.30 -0.94
CA ARG A 183 -2.89 -6.86 0.19
C ARG A 183 -3.79 -7.25 1.35
N HIS A 184 -4.68 -6.37 1.77
CA HIS A 184 -5.61 -6.64 2.87
C HIS A 184 -6.59 -7.78 2.54
N ARG A 185 -7.07 -7.87 1.30
CA ARG A 185 -7.90 -9.00 0.86
C ARG A 185 -7.17 -10.34 0.96
N ARG A 186 -5.90 -10.39 0.55
CA ARG A 186 -5.06 -11.59 0.68
C ARG A 186 -4.81 -11.97 2.14
N GLN A 187 -4.58 -10.99 3.02
CA GLN A 187 -4.40 -11.23 4.45
C GLN A 187 -5.67 -11.79 5.09
N LYS A 188 -6.84 -11.22 4.80
CA LYS A 188 -8.13 -11.73 5.30
C LYS A 188 -8.41 -13.16 4.81
N ALA A 189 -8.12 -13.46 3.54
CA ALA A 189 -8.30 -14.81 2.99
C ALA A 189 -7.41 -15.85 3.69
N LYS A 190 -6.19 -15.48 4.09
CA LYS A 190 -5.28 -16.35 4.84
C LYS A 190 -5.69 -16.58 6.30
N GLN A 191 -6.49 -15.67 6.89
CA GLN A 191 -7.00 -15.81 8.26
C GLN A 191 -8.31 -16.61 8.32
N ALA A 192 -9.00 -16.76 7.18
CA ALA A 192 -10.25 -17.50 7.08
C ALA A 192 -10.05 -18.99 6.69
N ASN A 193 -8.83 -19.37 6.27
CA ASN A 193 -8.39 -20.75 6.03
C ASN A 193 -7.53 -21.22 7.20
#